data_AF-B7GBS5-F1
#
_entry.id   AF-B7GBS5-F1
#
_cell.length_a   1.000
_cell.length_b   1.000
_cell.length_c   1.000
_cell.angle_alpha   90.00
_cell.angle_beta   90.00
_cell.angle_gamma   90.00
#
_symmetry.space_group_name_H-M   'P 1'
#
loop_
_entity.id
_entity.type
_entity.pdbx_description
1 polymer ?
#
loop_
_entity_poly.entity_id
_entity_poly.type
_entity_poly.pdbx_seq_one_letter_code
_entity_poly.pdbx_strand_id
1 'polypeptide(L)'
;MKSLSLVAILAAGVFVPGYDALKPSKCGGKLTSPCLSASDTRYDANFPKSITLQNPAWKQFEGLWKTTSINFQGNGIVAQPQPHIPALKYATLPYTLNEVVTFYNHTIVGSRMSLYAYFFYSPAPESFCNQTFNPPFENVIGSGVCGVNGFTTAVAQFGTSTHENQGDVDFFRLRTSAALGPVTIDFDSGLFTWIDSNSLLATNTLDGLFSQSNPYTFLDNSSAFVNFNVIDLVRRTRDTNALAQMTRMEESEWLAAIEEAYQDVNIAAADKIPVPFQTSSSDPEWYPTEDEWCGGVGNDPECTVSPYQEPDAKLKSSALVGFVILGLAVFCIPLYALYRYRIGQQERRIKDKFIRGIAKNMSIAPSAGAISRDKLVEEFQRIDKDKGGTIEKAELKDWIDEGKLGTISDADFNALWSALDRDGSGNIDFMEFCTFLSGCSEAFDNVYDEQQKM
;
A
#
# COMPACT_ATOMS: atom_id res chain seq x y z
N MET A 1 28.38 38.84 -34.61
CA MET A 1 27.72 38.46 -33.34
C MET A 1 26.76 37.31 -33.63
N LYS A 2 27.16 36.08 -33.27
CA LYS A 2 26.38 34.85 -33.44
C LYS A 2 25.70 34.47 -32.12
N SER A 3 24.67 33.65 -32.29
CA SER A 3 23.83 32.94 -31.31
C SER A 3 22.79 33.76 -30.55
N LEU A 4 21.64 33.84 -31.22
CA LEU A 4 20.34 33.67 -30.58
C LEU A 4 20.40 32.61 -29.48
N SER A 5 19.98 32.98 -28.27
CA SER A 5 19.41 32.04 -27.32
C SER A 5 17.94 32.41 -27.15
N LEU A 6 17.13 32.02 -28.13
CA LEU A 6 15.67 32.18 -28.12
C LEU A 6 14.99 31.20 -27.13
N VAL A 7 15.78 30.44 -26.36
CA VAL A 7 15.33 29.45 -25.37
C VAL A 7 14.95 30.11 -24.04
N ALA A 8 15.32 31.38 -23.80
CA ALA A 8 15.08 32.04 -22.52
C ALA A 8 13.69 32.70 -22.34
N ILE A 9 12.83 32.72 -23.38
CA ILE A 9 11.53 33.44 -23.31
C ILE A 9 10.35 32.50 -22.95
N LEU A 10 10.56 31.18 -22.88
CA LEU A 10 9.52 30.23 -22.44
C LEU A 10 9.46 29.97 -20.91
N ALA A 11 10.28 30.67 -20.12
CA ALA A 11 10.30 30.53 -18.66
C ALA A 11 9.58 31.68 -17.91
N ALA A 12 8.69 32.42 -18.58
CA ALA A 12 7.90 33.47 -17.96
C ALA A 12 6.51 32.96 -17.56
N GLY A 13 6.39 32.52 -16.30
CA GLY A 13 5.19 32.73 -15.49
C GLY A 13 3.93 31.95 -15.86
N VAL A 14 3.97 30.61 -15.71
CA VAL A 14 2.77 29.92 -15.20
C VAL A 14 2.84 30.02 -13.68
N PHE A 15 2.23 31.09 -13.15
CA PHE A 15 1.90 31.17 -11.74
C PHE A 15 0.86 30.08 -11.49
N VAL A 16 1.29 28.89 -11.04
CA VAL A 16 0.38 27.84 -10.58
C VAL A 16 -0.24 28.36 -9.28
N PRO A 17 -1.55 28.68 -9.26
CA PRO A 17 -2.20 29.12 -8.04
C PRO A 17 -2.25 27.94 -7.07
N GLY A 18 -1.63 28.11 -5.91
CA GLY A 18 -1.80 27.24 -4.74
C GLY A 18 -1.16 25.86 -4.87
N TYR A 19 0.01 25.69 -4.25
CA TYR A 19 0.51 24.36 -3.88
C TYR A 19 -0.46 23.58 -2.98
N ASP A 20 -1.47 24.23 -2.38
CA ASP A 20 -2.57 23.57 -1.66
C ASP A 20 -3.67 22.99 -2.57
N ALA A 21 -3.75 23.38 -3.85
CA ALA A 21 -4.74 22.82 -4.79
C ALA A 21 -4.31 21.46 -5.38
N LEU A 22 -3.08 21.03 -5.10
CA LEU A 22 -2.50 19.74 -5.50
C LEU A 22 -2.25 18.81 -4.30
N LYS A 23 -2.83 19.07 -3.13
CA LYS A 23 -3.02 17.98 -2.16
C LYS A 23 -3.90 16.96 -2.86
N PRO A 24 -3.42 15.72 -3.09
CA PRO A 24 -4.14 14.77 -3.89
C PRO A 24 -5.54 14.63 -3.30
N SER A 25 -6.54 14.94 -4.12
CA SER A 25 -7.91 14.54 -3.86
C SER A 25 -7.89 13.07 -3.42
N LYS A 26 -8.67 12.71 -2.40
CA LYS A 26 -8.84 11.32 -1.97
C LYS A 26 -8.86 10.37 -3.19
N CYS A 27 -8.20 9.23 -3.05
CA CYS A 27 -8.22 8.15 -4.05
C CYS A 27 -9.65 7.87 -4.58
N GLY A 28 -9.74 7.25 -5.75
CA GLY A 28 -11.04 6.94 -6.38
C GLY A 28 -11.69 8.10 -7.16
N GLY A 29 -11.02 9.26 -7.27
CA GLY A 29 -11.42 10.35 -8.15
C GLY A 29 -11.31 10.03 -9.65
N LYS A 30 -11.89 10.88 -10.51
CA LYS A 30 -11.86 10.71 -11.98
C LYS A 30 -10.44 10.60 -12.54
N LEU A 31 -9.51 11.37 -11.97
CA LEU A 31 -8.12 11.48 -12.40
C LEU A 31 -7.13 10.66 -11.55
N THR A 32 -7.58 10.04 -10.45
CA THR A 32 -6.71 9.32 -9.50
C THR A 32 -6.98 7.82 -9.51
N SER A 33 -6.00 7.00 -9.14
CA SER A 33 -6.18 5.56 -8.97
C SER A 33 -7.31 5.22 -7.98
N PRO A 34 -7.92 4.03 -8.07
CA PRO A 34 -8.82 3.53 -7.01
C PRO A 34 -8.13 3.54 -5.64
N CYS A 35 -8.93 3.61 -4.58
CA CYS A 35 -8.45 3.43 -3.21
C CYS A 35 -8.03 1.98 -2.96
N LEU A 36 -7.02 1.78 -2.12
CA LEU A 36 -6.63 0.47 -1.62
C LEU A 36 -7.76 -0.15 -0.79
N SER A 37 -8.51 0.66 -0.04
CA SER A 37 -9.71 0.22 0.69
C SER A 37 -10.77 -0.47 -0.16
N ALA A 38 -10.78 -0.26 -1.49
CA ALA A 38 -11.69 -0.97 -2.39
C ALA A 38 -11.31 -2.44 -2.64
N SER A 39 -10.07 -2.82 -2.35
CA SER A 39 -9.53 -4.17 -2.59
C SER A 39 -8.94 -4.84 -1.35
N ASP A 40 -8.60 -4.07 -0.33
CA ASP A 40 -7.93 -4.52 0.88
C ASP A 40 -8.61 -3.88 2.10
N THR A 41 -9.28 -4.70 2.89
CA THR A 41 -10.09 -4.28 4.04
C THR A 41 -9.28 -3.59 5.13
N ARG A 42 -7.97 -3.79 5.16
CA ARG A 42 -7.06 -3.14 6.13
C ARG A 42 -7.02 -1.63 5.99
N TYR A 43 -7.23 -1.14 4.76
CA TYR A 43 -7.25 0.29 4.44
C TYR A 43 -8.66 0.89 4.54
N ASP A 44 -9.70 0.07 4.75
CA ASP A 44 -11.07 0.56 4.93
C ASP A 44 -11.32 0.97 6.38
N ALA A 45 -11.30 2.28 6.62
CA ALA A 45 -11.57 2.86 7.92
C ALA A 45 -12.98 2.58 8.46
N ASN A 46 -13.92 2.13 7.62
CA ASN A 46 -15.28 1.78 8.03
C ASN A 46 -15.48 0.27 8.21
N PHE A 47 -14.45 -0.53 7.98
CA PHE A 47 -14.55 -1.97 8.17
C PHE A 47 -14.91 -2.30 9.63
N PRO A 48 -15.83 -3.24 9.90
CA PRO A 48 -16.23 -3.55 11.27
C PRO A 48 -15.04 -3.99 12.12
N LYS A 49 -14.86 -3.39 13.28
CA LYS A 49 -13.82 -3.80 14.25
C LYS A 49 -14.27 -4.95 15.14
N SER A 50 -15.57 -5.26 15.15
CA SER A 50 -16.09 -6.32 16.01
C SER A 50 -15.65 -7.70 15.55
N ILE A 51 -15.09 -8.50 16.47
CA ILE A 51 -14.59 -9.86 16.23
C ILE A 51 -15.63 -10.73 15.51
N THR A 52 -16.88 -10.72 15.99
CA THR A 52 -17.96 -11.56 15.42
C THR A 52 -18.53 -11.01 14.11
N LEU A 53 -18.37 -9.72 13.82
CA LEU A 53 -18.74 -9.13 12.53
C LEU A 53 -17.67 -9.37 11.46
N GLN A 54 -16.39 -9.40 11.85
CA GLN A 54 -15.31 -9.76 10.95
C GLN A 54 -15.35 -11.25 10.59
N ASN A 55 -15.57 -12.12 11.58
CA ASN A 55 -15.72 -13.56 11.36
C ASN A 55 -16.83 -14.16 12.25
N PRO A 56 -17.99 -14.54 11.66
CA PRO A 56 -19.10 -15.12 12.41
C PRO A 56 -18.80 -16.45 13.11
N ALA A 57 -17.74 -17.18 12.72
CA ALA A 57 -17.37 -18.46 13.33
C ALA A 57 -17.06 -18.32 14.82
N TRP A 58 -16.63 -17.14 15.28
CA TRP A 58 -16.40 -16.82 16.69
C TRP A 58 -17.60 -17.08 17.61
N LYS A 59 -18.84 -17.05 17.10
CA LYS A 59 -20.03 -17.43 17.86
C LYS A 59 -20.00 -18.89 18.34
N GLN A 60 -19.30 -19.77 17.62
CA GLN A 60 -19.10 -21.15 18.04
C GLN A 60 -18.10 -21.26 19.19
N PHE A 61 -17.17 -20.32 19.35
CA PHE A 61 -16.17 -20.34 20.43
C PHE A 61 -16.69 -19.63 21.70
N GLU A 62 -17.44 -18.53 21.53
CA GLU A 62 -18.11 -17.79 22.60
C GLU A 62 -19.04 -18.69 23.44
N GLY A 63 -19.15 -18.45 24.75
CA GLY A 63 -20.07 -19.11 25.66
C GLY A 63 -19.40 -19.82 26.83
N LEU A 64 -20.20 -20.60 27.56
CA LEU A 64 -19.77 -21.34 28.74
C LEU A 64 -19.45 -22.78 28.39
N TRP A 65 -18.29 -23.26 28.80
CA TRP A 65 -17.81 -24.59 28.47
C TRP A 65 -17.30 -25.33 29.71
N LYS A 66 -17.52 -26.64 29.75
CA LYS A 66 -16.82 -27.57 30.64
C LYS A 66 -15.88 -28.42 29.81
N THR A 67 -14.70 -28.68 30.34
CA THR A 67 -13.73 -29.59 29.73
C THR A 67 -13.25 -30.61 30.72
N THR A 68 -13.06 -31.85 30.25
CA THR A 68 -12.29 -32.87 30.96
C THR A 68 -11.05 -33.16 30.12
N SER A 69 -9.87 -32.86 30.66
CA SER A 69 -8.60 -33.07 29.95
C SER A 69 -7.84 -34.27 30.48
N ILE A 70 -7.17 -34.99 29.60
CA ILE A 70 -6.13 -35.95 29.96
C ILE A 70 -4.78 -35.31 29.67
N ASN A 71 -3.97 -35.07 30.71
CA ASN A 71 -2.69 -34.39 30.59
C ASN A 71 -1.52 -35.38 30.56
N PHE A 72 -0.51 -35.03 29.78
CA PHE A 72 0.71 -35.80 29.54
C PHE A 72 1.93 -34.91 29.74
N GLN A 73 2.98 -35.47 30.33
CA GLN A 73 4.32 -34.90 30.43
C GLN A 73 5.22 -35.48 29.32
N GLY A 74 6.04 -34.62 28.70
CA GLY A 74 7.07 -35.04 27.73
C GLY A 74 6.55 -35.95 26.61
N ASN A 75 7.06 -37.19 26.56
CA ASN A 75 6.86 -38.16 25.47
C ASN A 75 5.56 -38.99 25.57
N GLY A 76 4.48 -38.43 26.12
CA GLY A 76 3.18 -39.11 26.24
C GLY A 76 2.99 -39.93 27.51
N ILE A 77 3.79 -39.67 28.55
CA ILE A 77 3.56 -40.24 29.88
C ILE A 77 2.48 -39.40 30.56
N VAL A 78 1.50 -40.06 31.17
CA VAL A 78 0.44 -39.37 31.91
C VAL A 78 1.03 -38.49 33.01
N ALA A 79 0.58 -37.23 33.10
CA ALA A 79 1.12 -36.25 34.03
C ALA A 79 1.02 -36.73 35.49
N GLN A 80 2.14 -36.64 36.21
CA GLN A 80 2.25 -37.04 37.61
C GLN A 80 2.36 -35.81 38.52
N PRO A 81 1.87 -35.88 39.77
CA PRO A 81 2.07 -34.83 40.76
C PRO A 81 3.55 -34.49 40.93
N GLN A 82 3.86 -33.21 41.11
CA GLN A 82 5.21 -32.73 41.38
C GLN A 82 5.23 -31.91 42.66
N PRO A 83 6.29 -31.98 43.49
CA PRO A 83 6.36 -31.12 44.66
C PRO A 83 6.29 -29.65 44.26
N HIS A 84 5.48 -28.91 45.01
CA HIS A 84 5.38 -27.47 44.89
C HIS A 84 6.69 -26.83 45.31
N ILE A 85 7.10 -25.79 44.58
CA ILE A 85 8.19 -24.90 44.97
C ILE A 85 7.58 -23.49 45.12
N PRO A 86 7.45 -22.95 46.34
CA PRO A 86 6.83 -21.64 46.57
C PRO A 86 7.40 -20.51 45.71
N ALA A 87 8.72 -20.53 45.47
CA ALA A 87 9.40 -19.55 44.64
C ALA A 87 8.97 -19.56 43.15
N LEU A 88 8.43 -20.69 42.65
CA LEU A 88 8.00 -20.84 41.26
C LEU A 88 6.48 -20.74 41.08
N LYS A 89 5.75 -20.42 42.15
CA LYS A 89 4.28 -20.33 42.16
C LYS A 89 3.63 -21.55 41.48
N TYR A 90 2.98 -21.38 40.33
CA TYR A 90 2.17 -22.41 39.68
C TYR A 90 2.95 -23.35 38.76
N ALA A 91 4.28 -23.23 38.66
CA ALA A 91 5.07 -24.05 37.74
C ALA A 91 5.05 -25.55 38.08
N THR A 92 4.91 -25.90 39.37
CA THR A 92 4.81 -27.29 39.82
C THR A 92 3.64 -27.45 40.79
N LEU A 93 2.83 -28.48 40.56
CA LEU A 93 1.58 -28.71 41.27
C LEU A 93 1.57 -30.09 41.96
N PRO A 94 1.41 -30.15 43.28
CA PRO A 94 1.43 -31.38 44.08
C PRO A 94 0.03 -31.99 44.14
N TYR A 95 -0.61 -32.15 42.98
CA TYR A 95 -1.99 -32.62 42.87
C TYR A 95 -2.09 -33.64 41.74
N THR A 96 -3.23 -34.32 41.65
CA THR A 96 -3.48 -35.26 40.55
C THR A 96 -3.59 -34.46 39.24
N LEU A 97 -2.62 -34.65 38.35
CA LEU A 97 -2.49 -33.88 37.10
C LEU A 97 -2.98 -34.63 35.87
N ASN A 98 -3.22 -35.94 35.95
CA ASN A 98 -3.59 -36.75 34.78
C ASN A 98 -4.94 -36.34 34.20
N GLU A 99 -5.91 -36.02 35.05
CA GLU A 99 -7.26 -35.62 34.69
C GLU A 99 -7.59 -34.31 35.39
N VAL A 100 -7.96 -33.30 34.60
CA VAL A 100 -8.30 -31.96 35.12
C VAL A 100 -9.64 -31.56 34.54
N VAL A 101 -10.52 -31.09 35.43
CA VAL A 101 -11.80 -30.49 35.04
C VAL A 101 -11.63 -28.99 34.98
N THR A 102 -12.03 -28.40 33.86
CA THR A 102 -11.92 -26.95 33.64
C THR A 102 -13.25 -26.38 33.21
N PHE A 103 -13.58 -25.19 33.69
CA PHE A 103 -14.78 -24.46 33.32
C PHE A 103 -14.39 -23.12 32.70
N TYR A 104 -14.75 -22.91 31.44
CA TYR A 104 -14.45 -21.70 30.70
C TYR A 104 -15.69 -20.82 30.53
N ASN A 105 -15.48 -19.51 30.57
CA ASN A 105 -16.38 -18.47 30.09
C ASN A 105 -15.65 -17.66 29.01
N HIS A 106 -16.04 -17.88 27.76
CA HIS A 106 -15.55 -17.12 26.62
C HIS A 106 -16.53 -16.00 26.29
N THR A 107 -16.14 -14.76 26.52
CA THR A 107 -16.98 -13.58 26.28
C THR A 107 -16.38 -12.73 25.17
N ILE A 108 -17.21 -12.30 24.21
CA ILE A 108 -16.80 -11.43 23.09
C ILE A 108 -17.68 -10.19 23.07
N VAL A 109 -17.08 -9.00 23.18
CA VAL A 109 -17.80 -7.72 23.14
C VAL A 109 -17.10 -6.76 22.19
N GLY A 110 -17.73 -6.46 21.06
CA GLY A 110 -17.14 -5.57 20.06
C GLY A 110 -15.82 -6.15 19.54
N SER A 111 -14.75 -5.38 19.67
CA SER A 111 -13.37 -5.73 19.30
C SER A 111 -12.62 -6.50 20.39
N ARG A 112 -13.21 -6.75 21.56
CA ARG A 112 -12.52 -7.34 22.72
C ARG A 112 -13.03 -8.73 23.05
N MET A 113 -12.12 -9.60 23.49
CA MET A 113 -12.38 -10.95 23.96
C MET A 113 -11.79 -11.13 25.36
N SER A 114 -12.54 -11.81 26.23
CA SER A 114 -12.10 -12.20 27.55
C SER A 114 -12.40 -13.68 27.78
N LEU A 115 -11.39 -14.45 28.15
CA LEU A 115 -11.51 -15.88 28.46
C LEU A 115 -11.22 -16.09 29.94
N TYR A 116 -12.24 -16.46 30.70
CA TYR A 116 -12.08 -16.83 32.09
C TYR A 116 -12.15 -18.34 32.23
N ALA A 117 -11.32 -18.92 33.10
CA ALA A 117 -11.25 -20.35 33.30
C ALA A 117 -11.03 -20.70 34.77
N TYR A 118 -11.76 -21.68 35.30
CA TYR A 118 -11.45 -22.35 36.58
C TYR A 118 -10.89 -23.73 36.30
N PHE A 119 -9.76 -24.06 36.91
CA PHE A 119 -9.15 -25.38 36.86
C PHE A 119 -9.33 -26.06 38.21
N PHE A 120 -9.75 -27.33 38.20
CA PHE A 120 -9.92 -28.15 39.38
C PHE A 120 -9.01 -29.38 39.31
N TYR A 121 -8.13 -29.48 40.29
CA TYR A 121 -7.19 -30.58 40.45
C TYR A 121 -7.61 -31.44 41.64
N SER A 122 -7.72 -32.74 41.41
CA SER A 122 -8.04 -33.70 42.46
C SER A 122 -6.89 -33.80 43.49
N PRO A 123 -7.17 -34.20 44.74
CA PRO A 123 -6.14 -34.43 45.75
C PRO A 123 -5.02 -35.34 45.24
N ALA A 124 -3.79 -35.13 45.71
CA ALA A 124 -2.68 -36.01 45.36
C ALA A 124 -2.90 -37.45 45.84
N PRO A 125 -2.36 -38.46 45.14
CA PRO A 125 -2.42 -39.84 45.60
C PRO A 125 -1.61 -40.02 46.89
N GLU A 126 -2.05 -40.96 47.74
CA GLU A 126 -1.39 -41.27 49.02
C GLU A 126 0.11 -41.62 48.84
N SER A 127 0.45 -42.28 47.73
CA SER A 127 1.83 -42.62 47.36
C SER A 127 2.73 -41.40 47.13
N PHE A 128 2.16 -40.26 46.75
CA PHE A 128 2.88 -38.98 46.67
C PHE A 128 2.98 -38.32 48.05
N CYS A 129 1.88 -38.28 48.79
CA CYS A 129 1.83 -37.64 50.11
C CYS A 129 2.74 -38.31 51.16
N ASN A 130 2.96 -39.62 51.05
CA ASN A 130 3.82 -40.39 51.94
C ASN A 130 5.33 -40.20 51.66
N GLN A 131 5.71 -39.44 50.64
CA GLN A 131 7.10 -39.12 50.35
C GLN A 131 7.64 -38.03 51.30
N THR A 132 8.94 -38.08 51.55
CA THR A 132 9.63 -37.03 52.32
C THR A 132 10.11 -35.92 51.38
N PHE A 133 9.65 -34.70 51.61
CA PHE A 133 10.07 -33.51 50.87
C PHE A 133 10.97 -32.63 51.75
N ASN A 134 12.18 -32.34 51.27
CA ASN A 134 13.08 -31.41 51.94
C ASN A 134 12.77 -29.98 51.51
N PRO A 135 12.92 -28.95 52.37
CA PRO A 135 12.75 -27.56 51.95
C PRO A 135 13.61 -27.22 50.72
N PRO A 136 13.09 -26.47 49.72
CA PRO A 136 11.82 -25.72 49.73
C PRO A 136 10.64 -26.48 49.12
N PHE A 137 10.71 -27.82 48.99
CA PHE A 137 9.68 -28.61 48.34
C PHE A 137 8.49 -28.88 49.28
N GLU A 138 7.29 -28.63 48.80
CA GLU A 138 6.03 -28.80 49.53
C GLU A 138 5.10 -29.77 48.80
N ASN A 139 4.29 -30.53 49.55
CA ASN A 139 3.35 -31.51 49.00
C ASN A 139 1.90 -30.99 48.96
N VAL A 140 1.69 -29.73 49.31
CA VAL A 140 0.40 -29.06 49.27
C VAL A 140 0.61 -27.57 49.02
N ILE A 141 -0.39 -26.91 48.45
CA ILE A 141 -0.41 -25.46 48.23
C ILE A 141 -1.53 -24.87 49.09
N GLY A 142 -1.26 -23.75 49.76
CA GLY A 142 -2.26 -23.04 50.56
C GLY A 142 -2.53 -23.71 51.91
N SER A 143 -3.81 -23.80 52.28
CA SER A 143 -4.24 -24.27 53.60
C SER A 143 -4.67 -25.74 53.66
N GLY A 144 -4.60 -26.44 52.52
CA GLY A 144 -5.06 -27.82 52.39
C GLY A 144 -4.17 -28.87 53.06
N VAL A 145 -4.62 -30.12 53.01
CA VAL A 145 -3.88 -31.31 53.43
C VAL A 145 -3.68 -32.24 52.24
N CYS A 146 -2.43 -32.67 52.01
CA CYS A 146 -2.09 -33.60 50.93
C CYS A 146 -2.95 -34.88 51.00
N GLY A 147 -3.52 -35.28 49.87
CA GLY A 147 -4.36 -36.47 49.77
C GLY A 147 -5.78 -36.33 50.29
N VAL A 148 -6.11 -35.18 50.89
CA VAL A 148 -7.46 -34.86 51.39
C VAL A 148 -8.07 -33.73 50.58
N ASN A 149 -7.34 -32.64 50.36
CA ASN A 149 -7.83 -31.47 49.64
C ASN A 149 -7.20 -31.41 48.24
N GLY A 150 -8.03 -31.07 47.26
CA GLY A 150 -7.62 -30.72 45.91
C GLY A 150 -7.17 -29.27 45.84
N PHE A 151 -7.02 -28.78 44.61
CA PHE A 151 -6.60 -27.41 44.34
C PHE A 151 -7.42 -26.78 43.22
N THR A 152 -7.63 -25.47 43.34
CA THR A 152 -8.24 -24.68 42.28
C THR A 152 -7.34 -23.50 41.93
N THR A 153 -7.34 -23.14 40.66
CA THR A 153 -6.79 -21.88 40.17
C THR A 153 -7.74 -21.36 39.12
N ALA A 154 -7.74 -20.05 38.92
CA ALA A 154 -8.48 -19.47 37.82
C ALA A 154 -7.59 -18.54 37.00
N VAL A 155 -7.94 -18.39 35.73
CA VAL A 155 -7.15 -17.69 34.73
C VAL A 155 -8.07 -16.78 33.93
N ALA A 156 -7.59 -15.57 33.64
CA ALA A 156 -8.22 -14.63 32.73
C ALA A 156 -7.26 -14.32 31.58
N GLN A 157 -7.69 -14.49 30.33
CA GLN A 157 -6.94 -14.10 29.14
C GLN A 157 -7.69 -13.02 28.37
N PHE A 158 -6.95 -12.08 27.79
CA PHE A 158 -7.49 -10.90 27.14
C PHE A 158 -6.89 -10.74 25.75
N GLY A 159 -7.75 -10.47 24.78
CA GLY A 159 -7.34 -10.25 23.41
C GLY A 159 -8.29 -9.34 22.63
N THR A 160 -7.82 -8.85 21.48
CA THR A 160 -8.56 -7.91 20.62
C THR A 160 -8.59 -8.38 19.19
N SER A 161 -9.57 -7.95 18.40
CA SER A 161 -9.47 -8.00 16.94
C SER A 161 -8.19 -7.30 16.45
N THR A 162 -7.71 -7.62 15.26
CA THR A 162 -6.50 -7.02 14.69
C THR A 162 -6.81 -5.94 13.65
N HIS A 163 -5.84 -5.06 13.37
CA HIS A 163 -5.88 -4.13 12.23
C HIS A 163 -5.76 -4.83 10.86
N GLU A 164 -5.53 -6.16 10.84
CA GLU A 164 -5.55 -6.94 9.60
C GLU A 164 -6.98 -7.11 9.05
N ASN A 165 -8.01 -6.83 9.86
CA ASN A 165 -9.42 -6.87 9.44
C ASN A 165 -9.82 -8.22 8.81
N GLN A 166 -9.27 -9.32 9.34
CA GLN A 166 -9.50 -10.70 8.87
C GLN A 166 -10.28 -11.55 9.88
N GLY A 167 -10.65 -10.98 11.03
CA GLY A 167 -11.35 -11.70 12.10
C GLY A 167 -10.44 -12.57 12.96
N ASP A 168 -9.14 -12.31 12.97
CA ASP A 168 -8.20 -12.88 13.94
C ASP A 168 -8.26 -12.13 15.27
N VAL A 169 -7.89 -12.80 16.36
CA VAL A 169 -7.80 -12.20 17.70
C VAL A 169 -6.37 -12.30 18.22
N ASP A 170 -5.82 -11.15 18.59
CA ASP A 170 -4.51 -11.01 19.22
C ASP A 170 -4.66 -11.00 20.74
N PHE A 171 -4.18 -12.05 21.40
CA PHE A 171 -4.14 -12.20 22.85
C PHE A 171 -2.84 -11.65 23.41
N PHE A 172 -2.96 -10.59 24.21
CA PHE A 172 -1.80 -9.87 24.72
C PHE A 172 -1.53 -10.14 26.20
N ARG A 173 -2.50 -10.68 26.95
CA ARG A 173 -2.37 -10.83 28.41
C ARG A 173 -3.06 -12.04 28.98
N LEU A 174 -2.43 -12.59 30.01
CA LEU A 174 -2.96 -13.60 30.91
C LEU A 174 -2.77 -13.18 32.38
N ARG A 175 -3.79 -13.34 33.20
CA ARG A 175 -3.72 -13.20 34.66
C ARG A 175 -4.17 -14.49 35.35
N THR A 176 -3.49 -14.91 36.40
CA THR A 176 -3.85 -16.12 37.17
C THR A 176 -4.19 -15.78 38.61
N SER A 177 -5.36 -16.22 39.11
CA SER A 177 -5.82 -16.09 40.49
C SER A 177 -5.64 -17.42 41.21
N ALA A 178 -4.80 -17.49 42.23
CA ALA A 178 -4.84 -18.61 43.15
C ALA A 178 -4.27 -18.26 44.52
N ALA A 179 -4.25 -19.25 45.41
CA ALA A 179 -3.71 -19.19 46.77
C ALA A 179 -2.29 -18.57 46.90
N LEU A 180 -1.51 -18.53 45.81
CA LEU A 180 -0.14 -18.00 45.76
C LEU A 180 -0.03 -16.55 45.23
N GLY A 181 -1.17 -15.86 45.11
CA GLY A 181 -1.28 -14.47 44.67
C GLY A 181 -1.19 -14.29 43.15
N PRO A 182 -1.70 -13.16 42.62
CA PRO A 182 -1.85 -12.98 41.19
C PRO A 182 -0.52 -13.00 40.44
N VAL A 183 -0.54 -13.54 39.22
CA VAL A 183 0.55 -13.44 38.24
C VAL A 183 -0.02 -12.87 36.96
N THR A 184 0.61 -11.82 36.46
CA THR A 184 0.34 -11.24 35.15
C THR A 184 1.45 -11.66 34.18
N ILE A 185 1.06 -12.17 33.03
CA ILE A 185 1.93 -12.53 31.92
C ILE A 185 1.44 -11.75 30.71
N ASP A 186 2.33 -10.95 30.14
CA ASP A 186 2.11 -10.25 28.88
C ASP A 186 2.79 -11.07 27.79
N PHE A 187 2.05 -11.44 26.75
CA PHE A 187 2.58 -12.27 25.66
C PHE A 187 3.33 -11.41 24.65
N ASP A 188 4.41 -11.93 24.08
CA ASP A 188 5.09 -11.28 22.95
C ASP A 188 4.32 -11.50 21.63
N SER A 189 3.64 -12.65 21.54
CA SER A 189 2.69 -12.93 20.46
C SER A 189 1.60 -13.88 20.95
N GLY A 190 0.34 -13.55 20.69
CA GLY A 190 -0.77 -14.45 20.96
C GLY A 190 -1.78 -14.36 19.83
N LEU A 191 -1.88 -15.37 18.97
CA LEU A 191 -2.79 -15.32 17.82
C LEU A 191 -3.79 -16.45 17.87
N PHE A 192 -5.06 -16.09 17.81
CA PHE A 192 -6.16 -17.02 17.59
C PHE A 192 -6.76 -16.74 16.20
N THR A 193 -6.69 -17.74 15.33
CA THR A 193 -7.10 -17.63 13.93
C THR A 193 -7.90 -18.84 13.49
N TRP A 194 -8.98 -18.60 12.75
CA TRP A 194 -9.78 -19.67 12.17
C TRP A 194 -9.10 -20.19 10.91
N ILE A 195 -8.77 -21.48 10.90
CA ILE A 195 -8.17 -22.15 9.74
C ILE A 195 -9.25 -22.51 8.72
N ASP A 196 -10.43 -22.88 9.22
CA ASP A 196 -11.62 -23.19 8.43
C ASP A 196 -12.88 -22.90 9.29
N SER A 197 -14.06 -23.36 8.89
CA SER A 197 -15.32 -23.09 9.61
C SER A 197 -15.44 -23.77 10.98
N ASN A 198 -14.62 -24.79 11.25
CA ASN A 198 -14.72 -25.66 12.41
C ASN A 198 -13.39 -25.80 13.18
N SER A 199 -12.29 -25.27 12.65
CA SER A 199 -10.95 -25.38 13.22
C SER A 199 -10.42 -24.01 13.62
N LEU A 200 -10.18 -23.81 14.91
CA LEU A 200 -9.54 -22.61 15.46
C LEU A 200 -8.14 -22.98 15.95
N LEU A 201 -7.12 -22.27 15.51
CA LEU A 201 -5.76 -22.41 16.02
C LEU A 201 -5.46 -21.24 16.97
N ALA A 202 -5.22 -21.57 18.23
CA ALA A 202 -4.72 -20.63 19.22
C ALA A 202 -3.22 -20.84 19.45
N THR A 203 -2.46 -19.77 19.48
CA THR A 203 -1.04 -19.79 19.81
C THR A 203 -0.72 -18.66 20.77
N ASN A 204 0.16 -18.88 21.73
CA ASN A 204 0.67 -17.86 22.64
C ASN A 204 2.16 -18.12 22.88
N THR A 205 3.00 -17.10 22.79
CA THR A 205 4.44 -17.21 23.01
C THR A 205 4.93 -16.09 23.91
N LEU A 206 5.77 -16.48 24.85
CA LEU A 206 6.60 -15.60 25.64
C LEU A 206 8.05 -15.93 25.30
N ASP A 207 8.73 -15.02 24.61
CA ASP A 207 10.01 -15.25 23.98
C ASP A 207 11.06 -15.68 25.00
N GLY A 208 11.77 -16.76 24.66
CA GLY A 208 12.78 -17.36 25.52
C GLY A 208 12.24 -18.11 26.74
N LEU A 209 10.92 -18.11 26.99
CA LEU A 209 10.31 -18.82 28.13
C LEU A 209 9.45 -20.00 27.66
N PHE A 210 8.34 -19.76 26.97
CA PHE A 210 7.49 -20.84 26.47
C PHE A 210 6.74 -20.45 25.20
N SER A 211 6.32 -21.48 24.46
CA SER A 211 5.38 -21.35 23.36
C SER A 211 4.28 -22.39 23.50
N GLN A 212 3.05 -21.96 23.27
CA GLN A 212 1.85 -22.77 23.38
C GLN A 212 1.11 -22.82 22.04
N SER A 213 0.55 -23.98 21.71
CA SER A 213 -0.39 -24.14 20.59
C SER A 213 -1.58 -25.02 20.98
N ASN A 214 -2.78 -24.51 20.75
CA ASN A 214 -4.03 -25.14 21.11
C ASN A 214 -4.97 -25.17 19.90
N PRO A 215 -4.91 -26.19 19.02
CA PRO A 215 -5.94 -26.39 18.02
C PRO A 215 -7.24 -26.85 18.68
N TYR A 216 -8.34 -26.18 18.32
CA TYR A 216 -9.70 -26.54 18.63
C TYR A 216 -10.37 -27.08 17.37
N THR A 217 -11.16 -28.14 17.51
CA THR A 217 -11.96 -28.73 16.45
C THR A 217 -13.40 -28.84 16.93
N PHE A 218 -14.26 -27.99 16.39
CA PHE A 218 -15.69 -27.96 16.67
C PHE A 218 -16.39 -29.06 15.87
N LEU A 219 -17.10 -29.94 16.58
CA LEU A 219 -17.93 -30.98 15.95
C LEU A 219 -19.30 -30.42 15.61
N ASP A 220 -19.83 -29.60 16.53
CA ASP A 220 -21.08 -28.88 16.44
C ASP A 220 -21.07 -27.69 17.41
N ASN A 221 -22.20 -27.02 17.57
CA ASN A 221 -22.32 -25.88 18.47
C ASN A 221 -22.22 -26.25 19.95
N SER A 222 -22.29 -27.53 20.33
CA SER A 222 -22.32 -28.00 21.71
C SER A 222 -21.06 -28.75 22.13
N SER A 223 -20.22 -29.19 21.18
CA SER A 223 -19.06 -30.02 21.46
C SER A 223 -17.85 -29.69 20.59
N ALA A 224 -16.67 -29.74 21.21
CA ALA A 224 -15.39 -29.55 20.54
C ALA A 224 -14.31 -30.42 21.18
N PHE A 225 -13.24 -30.68 20.43
CA PHE A 225 -12.00 -31.19 20.98
C PHE A 225 -10.95 -30.09 20.98
N VAL A 226 -10.12 -30.05 22.01
CA VAL A 226 -8.96 -29.18 22.06
C VAL A 226 -7.73 -29.99 22.44
N ASN A 227 -6.63 -29.72 21.76
CA ASN A 227 -5.34 -30.28 22.10
C ASN A 227 -4.45 -29.15 22.62
N PHE A 228 -4.12 -29.14 23.91
CA PHE A 228 -3.22 -28.14 24.46
C PHE A 228 -1.77 -28.62 24.35
N ASN A 229 -0.86 -27.80 23.84
CA ASN A 229 0.55 -28.15 23.74
C ASN A 229 1.41 -27.00 24.23
N VAL A 230 2.28 -27.25 25.21
CA VAL A 230 3.21 -26.27 25.75
C VAL A 230 4.65 -26.76 25.55
N ILE A 231 5.47 -25.90 24.97
CA ILE A 231 6.91 -26.10 24.77
C ILE A 231 7.64 -25.14 25.70
N ASP A 232 8.47 -25.69 26.58
CA ASP A 232 9.43 -24.94 27.40
C ASP A 232 10.63 -24.60 26.51
N LEU A 233 10.82 -23.31 26.22
CA LEU A 233 11.89 -22.83 25.34
C LEU A 233 13.25 -22.79 26.05
N VAL A 234 13.26 -22.73 27.39
CA VAL A 234 14.48 -22.74 28.21
C VAL A 234 15.08 -24.14 28.21
N ARG A 235 14.27 -25.14 28.55
CA ARG A 235 14.68 -26.54 28.61
C ARG A 235 14.70 -27.22 27.25
N ARG A 236 14.05 -26.61 26.25
CA ARG A 236 13.81 -27.19 24.92
C ARG A 236 13.10 -28.53 25.00
N THR A 237 12.17 -28.62 25.94
CA THR A 237 11.36 -29.82 26.20
C THR A 237 9.90 -29.51 25.99
N ARG A 238 9.15 -30.53 25.64
CA ARG A 238 7.70 -30.48 25.66
C ARG A 238 7.26 -30.59 27.12
N ASP A 239 6.64 -29.55 27.65
CA ASP A 239 6.36 -29.43 29.08
C ASP A 239 5.05 -30.18 29.41
N THR A 240 3.93 -29.69 28.87
CA THR A 240 2.61 -30.29 29.05
C THR A 240 1.90 -30.43 27.72
N ASN A 241 1.20 -31.55 27.52
CA ASN A 241 0.22 -31.68 26.45
C ASN A 241 -1.07 -32.25 27.02
N ALA A 242 -2.20 -31.83 26.50
CA ALA A 242 -3.48 -32.33 26.98
C ALA A 242 -4.45 -32.53 25.82
N LEU A 243 -5.25 -33.59 25.91
CA LEU A 243 -6.41 -33.76 25.06
C LEU A 243 -7.64 -33.52 25.91
N ALA A 244 -8.49 -32.58 25.51
CA ALA A 244 -9.72 -32.30 26.22
C ALA A 244 -10.93 -32.35 25.31
N GLN A 245 -12.01 -32.90 25.84
CA GLN A 245 -13.34 -32.77 25.26
C GLN A 245 -14.01 -31.57 25.91
N MET A 246 -14.53 -30.66 25.09
CA MET A 246 -15.30 -29.49 25.51
C MET A 246 -16.78 -29.75 25.29
N THR A 247 -17.60 -29.41 26.29
CA THR A 247 -19.05 -29.46 26.23
C THR A 247 -19.61 -28.10 26.62
N ARG A 248 -20.43 -27.51 25.76
CA ARG A 248 -21.11 -26.24 26.03
C ARG A 248 -22.16 -26.44 27.10
N MET A 249 -22.32 -25.45 27.98
CA MET A 249 -23.25 -25.49 29.09
C MET A 249 -24.13 -24.24 29.12
N GLU A 250 -25.34 -24.40 29.64
CA GLU A 250 -26.18 -23.26 30.04
C GLU A 250 -25.69 -22.68 31.37
N GLU A 251 -25.95 -21.39 31.62
CA GLU A 251 -25.39 -20.66 32.77
C GLU A 251 -25.71 -21.31 34.13
N SER A 252 -26.97 -21.71 34.34
CA SER A 252 -27.37 -22.35 35.60
C SER A 252 -26.71 -23.70 35.81
N GLU A 253 -26.52 -24.48 34.74
CA GLU A 253 -25.86 -25.79 34.81
C GLU A 253 -24.36 -25.63 35.02
N TRP A 254 -23.76 -24.63 34.38
CA TRP A 254 -22.35 -24.30 34.52
C TRP A 254 -22.00 -23.87 35.95
N LEU A 255 -22.79 -22.97 36.54
CA LEU A 255 -22.63 -22.56 37.93
C LEU A 255 -22.79 -23.72 38.91
N ALA A 256 -23.82 -24.56 38.71
CA ALA A 256 -24.04 -25.74 39.56
C ALA A 256 -22.88 -26.74 39.46
N ALA A 257 -22.35 -26.98 38.26
CA ALA A 257 -21.25 -27.91 38.04
C ALA A 257 -19.91 -27.41 38.64
N ILE A 258 -19.71 -26.09 38.71
CA ILE A 258 -18.55 -25.51 39.43
C ILE A 258 -18.66 -25.78 40.93
N GLU A 259 -19.84 -25.53 41.52
CA GLU A 259 -20.05 -25.79 42.96
C GLU A 259 -19.93 -27.29 43.30
N GLU A 260 -20.38 -28.17 42.41
CA GLU A 260 -20.15 -29.61 42.50
C GLU A 260 -18.65 -29.94 42.45
N ALA A 261 -17.91 -29.39 41.48
CA ALA A 261 -16.46 -29.60 41.38
C ALA A 261 -15.70 -29.17 42.64
N TYR A 262 -16.10 -28.06 43.28
CA TYR A 262 -15.54 -27.63 44.57
C TYR A 262 -15.72 -28.66 45.69
N GLN A 263 -16.85 -29.36 45.69
CA GLN A 263 -17.17 -30.40 46.67
C GLN A 263 -16.42 -31.70 46.34
N ASP A 264 -16.43 -32.11 45.08
CA ASP A 264 -15.81 -33.35 44.60
C ASP A 264 -14.31 -33.40 44.88
N VAL A 265 -13.60 -32.32 44.60
CA VAL A 265 -12.15 -32.25 44.87
C VAL A 265 -11.85 -31.78 46.30
N ASN A 266 -12.88 -31.49 47.12
CA ASN A 266 -12.75 -31.10 48.52
C ASN A 266 -11.79 -29.90 48.74
N ILE A 267 -12.01 -28.79 48.04
CA ILE A 267 -11.17 -27.58 48.20
C ILE A 267 -11.33 -26.98 49.61
N ALA A 268 -10.21 -26.62 50.24
CA ALA A 268 -10.21 -25.94 51.53
C ALA A 268 -10.91 -24.57 51.44
N ALA A 269 -11.71 -24.21 52.45
CA ALA A 269 -12.56 -23.02 52.41
C ALA A 269 -11.79 -21.71 52.20
N ALA A 270 -10.56 -21.60 52.72
CA ALA A 270 -9.70 -20.43 52.55
C ALA A 270 -9.09 -20.31 51.13
N ASP A 271 -9.08 -21.41 50.37
CA ASP A 271 -8.49 -21.50 49.04
C ASP A 271 -9.57 -21.45 47.92
N LYS A 272 -10.86 -21.30 48.29
CA LYS A 272 -11.95 -21.14 47.32
C LYS A 272 -11.87 -19.79 46.62
N ILE A 273 -12.07 -19.81 45.31
CA ILE A 273 -12.14 -18.60 44.47
C ILE A 273 -13.62 -18.24 44.31
N PRO A 274 -14.01 -16.95 44.41
CA PRO A 274 -15.40 -16.53 44.23
C PRO A 274 -15.99 -16.98 42.89
N VAL A 275 -17.28 -17.35 42.89
CA VAL A 275 -18.07 -17.78 41.72
C VAL A 275 -19.35 -16.92 41.64
N PRO A 276 -19.76 -16.42 40.44
CA PRO A 276 -18.97 -16.40 39.22
C PRO A 276 -17.71 -15.57 39.42
N PHE A 277 -16.73 -15.76 38.54
CA PHE A 277 -15.51 -14.96 38.55
C PHE A 277 -16.00 -13.50 38.56
N GLN A 278 -15.49 -12.65 39.45
CA GLN A 278 -16.01 -11.28 39.58
C GLN A 278 -15.58 -10.49 38.32
N THR A 279 -16.30 -10.72 37.23
CA THR A 279 -16.09 -10.18 35.90
C THR A 279 -17.10 -9.07 35.69
N SER A 280 -16.74 -7.90 36.15
CA SER A 280 -17.25 -6.70 35.52
C SER A 280 -16.10 -5.72 35.46
N SER A 281 -16.19 -4.76 34.56
CA SER A 281 -15.28 -3.64 34.30
C SER A 281 -14.87 -2.80 35.53
N SER A 282 -15.14 -3.26 36.75
CA SER A 282 -14.94 -2.58 38.02
C SER A 282 -13.80 -3.14 38.88
N ASP A 283 -13.26 -4.32 38.59
CA ASP A 283 -12.07 -4.83 39.28
C ASP A 283 -10.80 -4.67 38.42
N PRO A 284 -10.08 -3.54 38.56
CA PRO A 284 -8.86 -3.28 37.82
C PRO A 284 -7.71 -4.23 38.19
N GLU A 285 -7.85 -5.06 39.23
CA GLU A 285 -6.87 -6.10 39.55
C GLU A 285 -6.90 -7.24 38.52
N TRP A 286 -8.06 -7.49 37.90
CA TRP A 286 -8.25 -8.58 36.94
C TRP A 286 -8.44 -8.11 35.51
N TYR A 287 -9.26 -7.09 35.32
CA TYR A 287 -9.63 -6.61 33.99
C TYR A 287 -8.63 -5.56 33.50
N PRO A 288 -8.13 -5.63 32.25
CA PRO A 288 -7.20 -4.63 31.74
C PRO A 288 -7.84 -3.23 31.72
N THR A 289 -7.05 -2.22 32.05
CA THR A 289 -7.48 -0.81 31.97
C THR A 289 -7.62 -0.39 30.50
N GLU A 290 -8.33 0.71 30.23
CA GLU A 290 -8.43 1.24 28.86
C GLU A 290 -7.05 1.54 28.24
N ASP A 291 -6.11 2.09 29.02
CA ASP A 291 -4.74 2.32 28.54
C ASP A 291 -4.03 1.02 28.13
N GLU A 292 -4.28 -0.08 28.85
CA GLU A 292 -3.71 -1.39 28.53
C GLU A 292 -4.34 -2.00 27.28
N TRP A 293 -5.64 -1.80 27.04
CA TRP A 293 -6.31 -2.20 25.79
C TRP A 293 -5.83 -1.38 24.58
N CYS A 294 -5.61 -0.08 24.77
CA CYS A 294 -5.45 0.91 23.71
C CYS A 294 -4.00 1.26 23.34
N GLY A 295 -3.06 0.34 23.51
CA GLY A 295 -1.66 0.53 23.11
C GLY A 295 -0.63 0.43 24.23
N GLY A 296 -1.05 0.19 25.48
CA GLY A 296 -0.14 -0.13 26.56
C GLY A 296 0.49 -1.52 26.38
N VAL A 297 -0.34 -2.55 26.23
CA VAL A 297 0.08 -3.94 25.98
C VAL A 297 -0.76 -4.56 24.87
N GLY A 298 -2.07 -4.31 24.85
CA GLY A 298 -2.94 -4.65 23.74
C GLY A 298 -2.90 -3.62 22.61
N ASN A 299 -3.58 -3.94 21.52
CA ASN A 299 -3.67 -3.08 20.33
C ASN A 299 -5.11 -3.02 19.78
N ASP A 300 -6.06 -2.66 20.65
CA ASP A 300 -7.48 -2.61 20.29
C ASP A 300 -7.77 -1.61 19.15
N PRO A 301 -8.26 -2.08 17.98
CA PRO A 301 -8.58 -1.21 16.86
C PRO A 301 -9.64 -0.16 17.14
N GLU A 302 -10.42 -0.28 18.23
CA GLU A 302 -11.38 0.76 18.61
C GLU A 302 -10.72 2.07 19.04
N CYS A 303 -9.53 1.99 19.62
CA CYS A 303 -8.83 3.14 20.18
C CYS A 303 -7.39 3.31 19.69
N THR A 304 -6.82 2.34 18.97
CA THR A 304 -5.51 2.49 18.34
C THR A 304 -5.62 2.87 16.86
N VAL A 305 -4.59 3.57 16.37
CA VAL A 305 -4.52 3.99 14.97
C VAL A 305 -4.01 2.82 14.13
N SER A 306 -4.74 2.51 13.05
CA SER A 306 -4.30 1.48 12.11
C SER A 306 -2.94 1.83 11.49
N PRO A 307 -2.00 0.86 11.41
CA PRO A 307 -0.76 1.04 10.65
C PRO A 307 -1.02 1.11 9.13
N TYR A 308 -2.21 0.68 8.69
CA TYR A 308 -2.65 0.73 7.30
C TYR A 308 -3.38 2.03 7.04
N GLN A 309 -2.67 3.01 6.47
CA GLN A 309 -3.24 4.28 6.07
C GLN A 309 -3.31 4.38 4.55
N GLU A 310 -4.45 4.83 4.04
CA GLU A 310 -4.65 5.08 2.62
C GLU A 310 -3.61 6.12 2.14
N PRO A 311 -2.71 5.76 1.21
CA PRO A 311 -1.66 6.66 0.77
C PRO A 311 -2.23 7.77 -0.10
N ASP A 312 -1.42 8.81 -0.30
CA ASP A 312 -1.71 9.91 -1.21
C ASP A 312 -2.09 9.41 -2.62
N ALA A 313 -3.15 9.99 -3.18
CA ALA A 313 -3.72 9.51 -4.42
C ALA A 313 -2.75 9.70 -5.61
N LYS A 314 -2.53 8.61 -6.36
CA LYS A 314 -1.70 8.64 -7.57
C LYS A 314 -2.56 9.00 -8.78
N LEU A 315 -2.04 9.83 -9.67
CA LEU A 315 -2.71 10.14 -10.93
C LEU A 315 -2.80 8.88 -11.82
N LYS A 316 -3.93 8.73 -12.53
CA LYS A 316 -4.08 7.71 -13.56
C LYS A 316 -3.07 7.95 -14.67
N SER A 317 -2.38 6.90 -15.11
CA SER A 317 -1.43 6.96 -16.22
C SER A 317 -2.04 7.56 -17.50
N SER A 318 -3.33 7.31 -17.75
CA SER A 318 -4.06 7.87 -18.89
C SER A 318 -4.25 9.38 -18.80
N ALA A 319 -4.44 9.95 -17.61
CA ALA A 319 -4.53 11.40 -17.43
C ALA A 319 -3.19 12.08 -17.74
N LEU A 320 -2.08 11.50 -17.26
CA LEU A 320 -0.73 12.00 -17.56
C LEU A 320 -0.44 12.00 -19.06
N VAL A 321 -0.72 10.88 -19.74
CA VAL A 321 -0.55 10.77 -21.20
C VAL A 321 -1.43 11.80 -21.93
N GLY A 322 -2.67 11.99 -21.50
CA GLY A 322 -3.58 12.99 -22.06
C GLY A 322 -3.04 14.41 -21.96
N PHE A 323 -2.52 14.83 -20.79
CA PHE A 323 -1.93 16.16 -20.62
C PHE A 323 -0.67 16.36 -21.46
N VAL A 324 0.19 15.34 -21.58
CA VAL A 324 1.40 15.41 -22.40
C VAL A 324 1.03 15.54 -23.88
N ILE A 325 0.09 14.72 -24.37
CA ILE A 325 -0.37 14.80 -25.77
C ILE A 325 -1.02 16.14 -26.05
N LEU A 326 -1.88 16.63 -25.15
CA LEU A 326 -2.53 17.93 -25.30
C LEU A 326 -1.50 19.07 -25.33
N GLY A 327 -0.50 19.04 -24.44
CA GLY A 327 0.60 20.00 -24.43
C GLY A 327 1.38 19.99 -25.75
N LEU A 328 1.77 18.81 -26.21
CA LEU A 328 2.45 18.68 -27.51
C LEU A 328 1.58 19.18 -28.66
N ALA A 329 0.28 18.90 -28.66
CA ALA A 329 -0.64 19.40 -29.68
C ALA A 329 -0.74 20.94 -29.66
N VAL A 330 -0.90 21.54 -28.47
CA VAL A 330 -1.07 23.00 -28.31
C VAL A 330 0.21 23.77 -28.65
N PHE A 331 1.40 23.21 -28.41
CA PHE A 331 2.65 23.91 -28.72
C PHE A 331 3.21 23.53 -30.10
N CYS A 332 3.30 22.24 -30.42
CA CYS A 332 3.95 21.79 -31.64
C CYS A 332 3.10 22.08 -32.89
N ILE A 333 1.77 21.98 -32.83
CA ILE A 333 0.92 22.23 -34.01
C ILE A 333 0.97 23.72 -34.43
N PRO A 334 0.77 24.71 -33.52
CA PRO A 334 0.89 26.12 -33.88
C PRO A 334 2.31 26.51 -34.27
N LEU A 335 3.34 25.97 -33.60
CA LEU A 335 4.73 26.23 -34.00
C LEU A 335 5.04 25.70 -35.40
N TYR A 336 4.56 24.50 -35.73
CA TYR A 336 4.70 23.94 -37.06
C TYR A 336 3.94 24.76 -38.11
N ALA A 337 2.70 25.17 -37.80
CA ALA A 337 1.91 26.03 -38.67
C ALA A 337 2.60 27.40 -38.91
N LEU A 338 3.13 28.03 -37.85
CA LEU A 338 3.89 29.28 -37.95
C LEU A 338 5.19 29.12 -38.73
N TYR A 339 5.90 28.00 -38.55
CA TYR A 339 7.11 27.67 -39.30
C TYR A 339 6.78 27.53 -40.80
N ARG A 340 5.76 26.75 -41.15
CA ARG A 340 5.30 26.59 -42.55
C ARG A 340 4.82 27.89 -43.14
N TYR A 341 4.10 28.71 -42.37
CA TYR A 341 3.64 30.04 -42.78
C TYR A 341 4.82 30.99 -43.05
N ARG A 342 5.85 31.00 -42.19
CA ARG A 342 7.05 31.83 -42.39
C ARG A 342 7.85 31.42 -43.63
N ILE A 343 8.02 30.12 -43.87
CA ILE A 343 8.71 29.63 -45.08
C ILE A 343 7.96 30.09 -46.34
N GLY A 344 6.64 29.92 -46.38
CA GLY A 344 5.85 30.38 -47.52
C GLY A 344 5.94 31.90 -47.75
N GLN A 345 5.98 32.69 -46.67
CA GLN A 345 6.20 34.14 -46.74
C GLN A 345 7.60 34.50 -47.27
N GLN A 346 8.64 33.78 -46.87
CA GLN A 346 10.01 33.99 -47.38
C GLN A 346 10.10 33.71 -48.87
N GLU A 347 9.57 32.58 -49.33
CA GLU A 347 9.54 32.23 -50.76
C GLU A 347 8.84 33.29 -51.60
N ARG A 348 7.66 33.76 -51.16
CA ARG A 348 6.93 34.83 -51.86
C ARG A 348 7.73 36.13 -51.94
N ARG A 349 8.37 36.54 -50.84
CA ARG A 349 9.20 37.75 -50.80
C ARG A 349 10.43 37.65 -51.72
N ILE A 350 11.07 36.49 -51.76
CA ILE A 350 12.23 36.24 -52.61
C ILE A 350 11.84 36.33 -54.08
N LYS A 351 10.74 35.66 -54.47
CA LYS A 351 10.21 35.72 -55.84
C LYS A 351 9.78 37.13 -56.23
N ASP A 352 9.00 37.81 -55.39
CA ASP A 352 8.55 39.19 -55.64
C ASP A 352 9.72 40.15 -55.83
N LYS A 353 10.72 40.09 -54.94
CA LYS A 353 11.96 40.86 -55.11
C LYS A 353 12.58 40.52 -56.46
N PHE A 354 12.95 39.26 -56.71
CA PHE A 354 13.65 38.86 -57.94
C PHE A 354 12.95 39.33 -59.23
N ILE A 355 11.62 39.18 -59.31
CA ILE A 355 10.84 39.65 -60.45
C ILE A 355 10.88 41.18 -60.58
N ARG A 356 10.78 41.95 -59.48
CA ARG A 356 10.96 43.41 -59.50
C ARG A 356 12.34 43.83 -60.01
N GLY A 357 13.37 43.05 -59.70
CA GLY A 357 14.73 43.27 -60.21
C GLY A 357 14.82 43.17 -61.73
N ILE A 358 14.19 42.13 -62.29
CA ILE A 358 14.08 41.92 -63.74
C ILE A 358 13.20 42.99 -64.37
N ALA A 359 12.11 43.38 -63.71
CA ALA A 359 11.15 44.38 -64.18
C ALA A 359 11.74 45.77 -64.46
N LYS A 360 12.87 46.09 -63.83
CA LYS A 360 13.56 47.38 -64.05
C LYS A 360 14.27 47.45 -65.39
N ASN A 361 14.68 46.31 -65.94
CA ASN A 361 15.49 46.28 -67.17
C ASN A 361 14.70 45.83 -68.40
N MET A 362 13.48 45.33 -68.21
CA MET A 362 12.59 44.93 -69.30
C MET A 362 11.11 45.18 -68.95
N SER A 363 10.28 45.41 -69.99
CA SER A 363 8.82 45.40 -69.84
C SER A 363 8.35 43.99 -69.48
N ILE A 364 7.74 43.81 -68.31
CA ILE A 364 7.21 42.51 -67.91
C ILE A 364 5.91 42.21 -68.66
N ALA A 365 5.69 40.93 -68.97
CA ALA A 365 4.44 40.41 -69.51
C ALA A 365 3.60 39.76 -68.37
N PRO A 366 2.29 39.50 -68.57
CA PRO A 366 1.42 38.96 -67.51
C PRO A 366 1.89 37.63 -66.92
N SER A 367 2.78 36.89 -67.59
CA SER A 367 3.40 35.68 -67.04
C SER A 367 4.78 35.47 -67.67
N ALA A 368 5.61 34.63 -67.01
CA ALA A 368 6.93 34.25 -67.51
C ALA A 368 6.89 33.67 -68.94
N GLY A 369 5.86 32.89 -69.28
CA GLY A 369 5.70 32.28 -70.60
C GLY A 369 5.35 33.27 -71.72
N ALA A 370 4.95 34.50 -71.37
CA ALA A 370 4.65 35.55 -72.34
C ALA A 370 5.87 36.47 -72.62
N ILE A 371 7.00 36.26 -71.94
CA ILE A 371 8.25 36.96 -72.22
C ILE A 371 8.93 36.29 -73.41
N SER A 372 9.34 37.08 -74.41
CA SER A 372 10.03 36.51 -75.58
C SER A 372 11.37 35.92 -75.17
N ARG A 373 11.73 34.79 -75.80
CA ARG A 373 13.01 34.09 -75.57
C ARG A 373 14.20 35.04 -75.63
N ASP A 374 14.21 35.92 -76.63
CA ASP A 374 15.35 36.82 -76.86
C ASP A 374 15.53 37.81 -75.68
N LYS A 375 14.44 38.27 -75.04
CA LYS A 375 14.50 39.12 -73.83
C LYS A 375 15.00 38.36 -72.60
N LEU A 376 14.64 37.09 -72.45
CA LEU A 376 15.13 36.24 -71.36
C LEU A 376 16.62 35.95 -71.50
N VAL A 377 17.09 35.69 -72.73
CA VAL A 377 18.51 35.51 -73.05
C VAL A 377 19.29 36.79 -72.78
N GLU A 378 18.77 37.95 -73.17
CA GLU A 378 19.40 39.26 -72.91
C GLU A 378 19.53 39.55 -71.41
N GLU A 379 18.53 39.22 -70.59
CA GLU A 379 18.64 39.41 -69.12
C GLU A 379 19.61 38.44 -68.50
N PHE A 380 19.59 37.17 -68.92
CA PHE A 380 20.54 36.16 -68.45
C PHE A 380 21.99 36.60 -68.73
N GLN A 381 22.27 37.03 -69.96
CA GLN A 381 23.58 37.57 -70.38
C GLN A 381 23.94 38.90 -69.71
N ARG A 382 22.98 39.59 -69.08
CA ARG A 382 23.26 40.79 -68.29
C ARG A 382 23.72 40.44 -66.87
N ILE A 383 23.26 39.31 -66.36
CA ILE A 383 23.67 38.80 -65.05
C ILE A 383 25.01 38.07 -65.17
N ASP A 384 25.18 37.23 -66.20
CA ASP A 384 26.44 36.57 -66.60
C ASP A 384 27.41 37.60 -67.21
N LYS A 385 28.26 38.19 -66.37
CA LYS A 385 29.13 39.32 -66.75
C LYS A 385 30.33 38.84 -67.55
N ASP A 386 30.86 37.67 -67.24
CA ASP A 386 32.04 37.11 -67.88
C ASP A 386 31.72 36.34 -69.18
N LYS A 387 30.43 36.10 -69.46
CA LYS A 387 29.89 35.37 -70.61
C LYS A 387 30.31 33.90 -70.60
N GLY A 388 30.45 33.32 -69.42
CA GLY A 388 30.79 31.91 -69.19
C GLY A 388 29.67 30.94 -69.58
N GLY A 389 28.44 31.43 -69.77
CA GLY A 389 27.27 30.63 -70.14
C GLY A 389 26.49 30.07 -68.93
N THR A 390 26.93 30.38 -67.72
CA THR A 390 26.26 30.08 -66.44
C THR A 390 26.48 31.24 -65.49
N ILE A 391 25.51 31.55 -64.64
CA ILE A 391 25.65 32.65 -63.66
C ILE A 391 26.32 32.13 -62.40
N GLU A 392 27.47 32.72 -62.03
CA GLU A 392 28.14 32.41 -60.77
C GLU A 392 27.48 33.14 -59.58
N LYS A 393 27.72 32.64 -58.37
CA LYS A 393 27.15 33.22 -57.13
C LYS A 393 27.58 34.68 -56.90
N ALA A 394 28.82 35.02 -57.26
CA ALA A 394 29.31 36.39 -57.15
C ALA A 394 28.62 37.32 -58.15
N GLU A 395 28.43 36.87 -59.39
CA GLU A 395 27.78 37.65 -60.45
C GLU A 395 26.31 37.96 -60.12
N LEU A 396 25.58 36.97 -59.60
CA LEU A 396 24.23 37.20 -59.13
C LEU A 396 24.20 38.18 -57.95
N LYS A 397 25.13 38.06 -56.99
CA LYS A 397 25.19 38.98 -55.84
C LYS A 397 25.46 40.42 -56.28
N ASP A 398 26.42 40.60 -57.18
CA ASP A 398 26.78 41.91 -57.73
C ASP A 398 25.60 42.53 -58.49
N TRP A 399 24.91 41.75 -59.34
CA TRP A 399 23.73 42.22 -60.08
C TRP A 399 22.60 42.68 -59.15
N ILE A 400 22.42 42.02 -58.01
CA ILE A 400 21.45 42.40 -56.98
C ILE A 400 21.87 43.70 -56.28
N ASP A 401 23.16 43.83 -55.93
CA ASP A 401 23.72 44.94 -55.14
C ASP A 401 23.89 46.24 -55.95
N GLU A 402 24.07 46.18 -57.27
CA GLU A 402 24.25 47.32 -58.19
C GLU A 402 22.97 48.19 -58.39
N GLY A 403 21.97 48.07 -57.50
CA GLY A 403 20.84 49.01 -57.42
C GLY A 403 19.50 48.50 -57.96
N LYS A 404 19.36 47.20 -58.25
CA LYS A 404 18.17 46.68 -58.93
C LYS A 404 17.13 46.02 -58.02
N LEU A 405 17.47 45.64 -56.79
CA LEU A 405 16.54 44.93 -55.87
C LEU A 405 16.31 45.58 -54.50
N GLY A 406 17.02 46.67 -54.19
CA GLY A 406 17.11 47.18 -52.82
C GLY A 406 17.99 46.27 -51.94
N THR A 407 18.09 46.55 -50.64
CA THR A 407 18.88 45.72 -49.72
C THR A 407 18.22 44.34 -49.53
N ILE A 408 18.85 43.29 -50.05
CA ILE A 408 18.54 41.90 -49.69
C ILE A 408 19.40 41.51 -48.48
N SER A 409 18.85 40.73 -47.55
CA SER A 409 19.67 40.17 -46.47
C SER A 409 20.49 39.00 -46.99
N ASP A 410 21.66 38.72 -46.41
CA ASP A 410 22.47 37.54 -46.79
C ASP A 410 21.68 36.23 -46.66
N ALA A 411 20.73 36.17 -45.72
CA ALA A 411 19.85 35.02 -45.55
C ALA A 411 18.88 34.86 -46.74
N ASP A 412 18.25 35.94 -47.19
CA ASP A 412 17.34 35.93 -48.33
C ASP A 412 18.10 35.66 -49.65
N PHE A 413 19.33 36.18 -49.79
CA PHE A 413 20.18 35.91 -50.95
C PHE A 413 20.58 34.43 -51.01
N ASN A 414 21.01 33.84 -49.90
CA ASN A 414 21.34 32.42 -49.88
C ASN A 414 20.11 31.53 -50.15
N ALA A 415 18.93 31.93 -49.68
CA ALA A 415 17.68 31.23 -49.99
C ALA A 415 17.29 31.36 -51.47
N LEU A 416 17.48 32.54 -52.08
CA LEU A 416 17.30 32.75 -53.52
C LEU A 416 18.27 31.89 -54.33
N TRP A 417 19.55 31.87 -53.94
CA TRP A 417 20.59 31.06 -54.58
C TRP A 417 20.21 29.58 -54.58
N SER A 418 19.87 29.02 -53.41
CA SER A 418 19.45 27.62 -53.29
C SER A 418 18.14 27.29 -54.01
N ALA A 419 17.32 28.28 -54.35
CA ALA A 419 16.11 28.08 -55.13
C ALA A 419 16.35 28.13 -56.65
N LEU A 420 17.42 28.82 -57.08
CA LEU A 420 17.86 28.91 -58.48
C LEU A 420 18.75 27.72 -58.87
N ASP A 421 19.80 27.45 -58.09
CA ASP A 421 20.75 26.33 -58.26
C ASP A 421 20.10 25.03 -57.74
N ARG A 422 19.30 24.39 -58.59
CA ARG A 422 18.41 23.30 -58.20
C ARG A 422 19.15 21.96 -58.22
N ASP A 423 20.15 21.83 -59.09
CA ASP A 423 20.98 20.65 -59.17
C ASP A 423 22.21 20.70 -58.22
N GLY A 424 22.51 21.86 -57.63
CA GLY A 424 23.60 22.05 -56.68
C GLY A 424 24.97 22.11 -57.37
N SER A 425 25.01 22.45 -58.65
CA SER A 425 26.23 22.56 -59.45
C SER A 425 27.11 23.73 -59.01
N GLY A 426 26.57 24.69 -58.26
CA GLY A 426 27.27 25.88 -57.80
C GLY A 426 27.31 27.02 -58.82
N ASN A 427 26.65 26.84 -59.98
CA ASN A 427 26.40 27.85 -60.99
C ASN A 427 24.92 27.74 -61.43
N ILE A 428 24.32 28.79 -61.98
CA ILE A 428 22.94 28.74 -62.48
C ILE A 428 22.96 28.68 -64.01
N ASP A 429 22.45 27.60 -64.58
CA ASP A 429 22.30 27.50 -66.03
C ASP A 429 21.05 28.21 -66.55
N PHE A 430 20.95 28.37 -67.87
CA PHE A 430 19.81 29.06 -68.49
C PHE A 430 18.47 28.36 -68.24
N MET A 431 18.45 27.03 -68.16
CA MET A 431 17.23 26.24 -67.90
C MET A 431 16.77 26.38 -66.45
N GLU A 432 17.69 26.39 -65.50
CA GLU A 432 17.42 26.65 -64.08
C GLU A 432 16.85 28.05 -63.87
N PHE A 433 17.45 29.06 -64.49
CA PHE A 433 16.94 30.43 -64.52
C PHE A 433 15.51 30.50 -65.09
N CYS A 434 15.25 29.91 -66.26
CA CYS A 434 13.91 29.90 -66.86
C CYS A 434 12.89 29.14 -66.01
N THR A 435 13.32 28.03 -65.38
CA THR A 435 12.45 27.20 -64.54
C THR A 435 12.04 27.95 -63.28
N PHE A 436 12.97 28.66 -62.65
CA PHE A 436 12.68 29.51 -61.50
C PHE A 436 11.70 30.63 -61.86
N LEU A 437 11.91 31.32 -62.99
CA LEU A 437 11.01 32.36 -63.48
C LEU A 437 9.60 31.83 -63.75
N SER A 438 9.49 30.65 -64.37
CA SER A 438 8.20 30.00 -64.62
C SER A 438 7.44 29.72 -63.32
N GLY A 439 8.15 29.46 -62.22
CA GLY A 439 7.59 29.29 -60.88
C GLY A 439 7.21 30.59 -60.14
N CYS A 440 7.33 31.76 -60.77
CA CYS A 440 7.08 33.07 -60.17
C CYS A 440 5.78 33.75 -60.65
N SER A 441 4.80 33.00 -61.17
CA SER A 441 3.56 33.56 -61.76
C SER A 441 2.86 34.63 -60.92
N GLU A 442 2.61 34.37 -59.62
CA GLU A 442 1.96 35.33 -58.71
C GLU A 442 2.78 36.63 -58.55
N ALA A 443 4.11 36.54 -58.60
CA ALA A 443 4.99 37.72 -58.56
C ALA A 443 4.96 38.50 -59.89
N PHE A 444 4.86 37.80 -61.02
CA PHE A 444 4.68 38.42 -62.34
C PHE A 444 3.37 39.21 -62.42
N ASP A 445 2.26 38.62 -61.99
CA ASP A 445 0.94 39.26 -61.96
C ASP A 445 0.97 40.57 -61.16
N ASN A 446 1.50 40.52 -59.92
CA ASN A 446 1.57 41.69 -59.04
C ASN A 446 2.39 42.84 -59.63
N VAL A 447 3.58 42.53 -60.17
CA VAL A 447 4.48 43.56 -60.72
C VAL A 447 3.94 44.13 -62.04
N TYR A 448 3.31 43.29 -62.86
CA TYR A 448 2.66 43.73 -64.11
C TYR A 448 1.49 44.69 -63.83
N ASP A 449 0.61 44.34 -62.87
CA ASP A 449 -0.51 45.18 -62.46
C ASP A 449 -0.05 46.53 -61.88
N GLU A 450 1.07 46.57 -61.16
CA GLU A 450 1.67 47.81 -60.68
C GLU A 450 2.19 48.68 -61.83
N GLN A 451 2.88 48.09 -62.82
CA GLN A 451 3.41 48.80 -63.99
C GLN A 451 2.29 49.38 -64.88
N GLN A 452 1.11 48.76 -64.94
CA GLN A 452 -0.04 49.27 -65.72
C GLN A 452 -0.80 50.42 -65.03
N LYS A 453 -0.61 50.59 -63.72
CA LYS A 453 -1.25 51.65 -62.91
C LYS A 453 -0.41 52.93 -62.79
N MET A 454 0.86 52.88 -63.20
CA MET A 454 1.78 54.03 -63.30
C MET A 454 1.67 54.67 -64.67
#